data_AF-A0A539D4R3-F1
#
_entry.id   AF-A0A539D4R3-F1
#
_cell.length_a   1.000
_cell.length_b   1.000
_cell.length_c   1.000
_cell.angle_alpha   90.00
_cell.angle_beta   90.00
_cell.angle_gamma   90.00
#
_symmetry.space_group_name_H-M   'P 1'
#
loop_
_entity.id
_entity.type
_entity.pdbx_description
1 polymer ?
#
loop_
_entity_poly.entity_id
_entity_poly.type
_entity_poly.pdbx_seq_one_letter_code
_entity_poly.pdbx_strand_id
1 'polypeptide(L)'
;MAAKGVLKFPVISVNDADTKHMFDNRYGTGQSTLDGMIRATNRLIAGSVVVVAGYGWCGRGIAARAKGMGADVIVTEVDPLKGLEAVMDGFRAMPMEDAAKV
;
A
#
# COMPACT_ATOMS: atom_id res chain seq x y z
N MET A 1 -20.27 -9.24 11.66
CA MET A 1 -21.01 -10.49 12.02
C MET A 1 -21.12 -10.65 13.53
N ALA A 2 -20.01 -10.63 14.27
CA ALA A 2 -20.01 -10.71 15.74
C ALA A 2 -20.93 -9.65 16.40
N ALA A 3 -20.78 -8.37 16.05
CA ALA A 3 -21.60 -7.28 16.61
C ALA A 3 -23.12 -7.41 16.35
N LYS A 4 -23.53 -8.18 15.33
CA LYS A 4 -24.94 -8.45 15.01
C LYS A 4 -25.45 -9.75 15.64
N GLY A 5 -24.63 -10.46 16.43
CA GLY A 5 -24.98 -11.74 17.06
C GLY A 5 -25.19 -12.91 16.10
N VAL A 6 -24.84 -12.76 14.81
CA VAL A 6 -25.11 -13.78 13.76
C VAL A 6 -23.95 -14.76 13.54
N LEU A 7 -22.88 -14.66 14.33
CA LEU A 7 -21.71 -15.53 14.21
C LEU A 7 -21.98 -16.86 14.91
N LYS A 8 -22.08 -17.95 14.14
CA LYS A 8 -22.50 -19.28 14.64
C LYS A 8 -21.37 -20.11 15.23
N PHE A 9 -20.13 -19.66 15.12
CA PHE A 9 -18.95 -20.38 15.57
C PHE A 9 -17.82 -19.41 15.95
N PRO A 10 -16.85 -19.82 16.79
CA PRO A 10 -15.72 -18.97 17.15
C PRO A 10 -14.87 -18.60 15.94
N VAL A 11 -14.41 -17.35 15.88
CA VAL A 11 -13.50 -16.85 14.84
C VAL A 11 -12.33 -16.14 15.49
N ILE A 12 -11.11 -16.44 15.05
CA ILE A 12 -9.89 -15.77 15.46
C ILE A 12 -9.43 -14.88 14.31
N SER A 13 -9.17 -13.60 14.59
CA SER A 13 -8.59 -12.68 13.61
C SER A 13 -7.09 -12.92 13.49
N VAL A 14 -6.68 -13.79 12.57
CA VAL A 14 -5.25 -14.05 12.29
C VAL A 14 -4.60 -12.85 11.59
N ASN A 15 -5.37 -12.05 10.86
CA ASN A 15 -4.85 -10.88 10.17
C ASN A 15 -4.29 -9.84 11.16
N ASP A 16 -4.86 -9.73 12.35
CA ASP A 16 -4.45 -8.73 13.33
C ASP A 16 -3.25 -9.18 14.18
N ALA A 17 -2.75 -10.40 13.98
CA ALA A 17 -1.50 -10.83 14.57
C ALA A 17 -0.33 -9.98 14.03
N ASP A 18 0.55 -9.50 14.92
CA ASP A 18 1.68 -8.64 14.55
C ASP A 18 2.57 -9.29 13.48
N THR A 19 2.82 -10.59 13.61
CA THR A 19 3.59 -11.38 12.64
C THR A 19 2.89 -11.54 11.29
N LYS A 20 1.57 -11.30 11.22
CA LYS A 20 0.82 -11.29 9.95
C LYS A 20 0.85 -9.88 9.36
N HIS A 21 0.16 -8.91 9.95
CA HIS A 21 -0.03 -7.64 9.27
C HIS A 21 1.24 -6.78 9.18
N MET A 22 2.17 -6.85 10.14
CA MET A 22 3.41 -6.06 10.03
C MET A 22 4.40 -6.66 9.02
N PHE A 23 4.28 -7.96 8.72
CA PHE A 23 5.22 -8.66 7.83
C PHE A 23 4.63 -9.02 6.48
N ASP A 24 3.52 -9.75 6.44
CA ASP A 24 2.89 -10.19 5.18
C ASP A 24 2.38 -8.99 4.38
N ASN A 25 1.60 -8.10 5.01
CA ASN A 25 1.03 -6.96 4.30
C ASN A 25 2.15 -5.99 3.86
N ARG A 26 3.15 -5.72 4.71
CA ARG A 26 4.22 -4.76 4.37
C ARG A 26 5.27 -5.36 3.45
N TYR A 27 5.88 -6.48 3.84
CA TYR A 27 6.98 -7.08 3.10
C TYR A 27 6.48 -8.08 2.05
N GLY A 28 5.47 -8.88 2.31
CA GLY A 28 4.92 -9.79 1.30
C GLY A 28 4.30 -9.03 0.12
N THR A 29 3.22 -8.29 0.39
CA THR A 29 2.44 -7.60 -0.66
C THR A 29 3.28 -6.65 -1.50
N GLY A 30 4.11 -5.81 -0.88
CA GLY A 30 4.87 -4.83 -1.66
C GLY A 30 5.83 -5.49 -2.68
N GLN A 31 6.37 -6.68 -2.40
CA GLN A 31 7.25 -7.38 -3.35
C GLN A 31 6.44 -8.02 -4.46
N SER A 32 5.41 -8.78 -4.08
CA SER A 32 4.60 -9.54 -5.03
C SER A 32 3.80 -8.64 -5.97
N THR A 33 3.36 -7.47 -5.52
CA THR A 33 2.65 -6.51 -6.37
C THR A 33 3.54 -5.99 -7.50
N LEU A 34 4.74 -5.51 -7.20
CA LEU A 34 5.65 -5.00 -8.23
C LEU A 34 6.20 -6.11 -9.12
N ASP A 35 6.49 -7.29 -8.56
CA ASP A 35 6.86 -8.48 -9.35
C ASP A 35 5.74 -8.84 -10.33
N GLY A 36 4.48 -8.85 -9.88
CA GLY A 36 3.32 -9.09 -10.73
C GLY A 36 3.19 -8.07 -11.87
N MET A 37 3.36 -6.77 -11.56
CA MET A 37 3.33 -5.71 -12.58
C MET A 37 4.44 -5.88 -13.63
N ILE A 38 5.66 -6.18 -13.19
CA ILE A 38 6.81 -6.37 -14.09
C ILE A 38 6.58 -7.59 -14.97
N ARG A 39 6.17 -8.73 -14.40
CA ARG A 39 5.86 -9.94 -15.18
C ARG A 39 4.76 -9.74 -16.20
N ALA A 40 3.74 -8.95 -15.85
CA ALA A 40 2.60 -8.72 -16.72
C ALA A 40 2.90 -7.71 -17.85
N THR A 41 3.77 -6.72 -17.60
CA THR A 41 3.90 -5.56 -18.49
C THR A 41 5.29 -5.37 -19.08
N ASN A 42 6.33 -6.00 -18.50
CA ASN A 42 7.74 -5.74 -18.77
C ASN A 42 8.11 -4.24 -18.73
N ARG A 43 7.35 -3.42 -17.99
CA ARG A 43 7.62 -1.98 -17.91
C ARG A 43 8.77 -1.68 -16.97
N LEU A 44 9.57 -0.69 -17.37
CA LEU A 44 10.56 -0.07 -16.52
C LEU A 44 9.86 0.77 -15.44
N ILE A 45 10.19 0.51 -14.18
CA ILE A 45 9.66 1.26 -13.03
C ILE A 45 10.48 2.53 -12.75
N ALA A 46 11.78 2.50 -12.99
CA ALA A 46 12.66 3.65 -12.80
C ALA A 46 12.21 4.83 -13.66
N GLY A 47 12.05 6.02 -13.04
CA GLY A 47 11.60 7.24 -13.70
C GLY A 47 10.10 7.30 -14.00
N SER A 48 9.34 6.24 -13.71
CA SER A 48 7.88 6.26 -13.81
C SER A 48 7.24 6.93 -12.59
N VAL A 49 6.02 7.44 -12.78
CA VAL A 49 5.17 7.89 -11.68
C VAL A 49 4.30 6.71 -11.22
N VAL A 50 4.42 6.34 -9.95
CA VAL A 50 3.65 5.26 -9.33
C VAL A 50 2.69 5.87 -8.31
N VAL A 51 1.39 5.75 -8.56
CA VAL A 51 0.35 6.20 -7.65
C VAL A 51 -0.10 5.03 -6.76
N VAL A 52 0.02 5.19 -5.45
CA VAL A 52 -0.41 4.22 -4.44
C VAL A 52 -1.65 4.73 -3.72
N ALA A 53 -2.75 3.99 -3.84
CA ALA A 53 -4.00 4.31 -3.15
C ALA A 53 -4.04 3.65 -1.76
N GLY A 54 -3.97 4.48 -0.72
CA GLY A 54 -3.90 4.06 0.68
C GLY A 54 -2.47 3.85 1.19
N TYR A 55 -2.23 4.23 2.45
CA TYR A 55 -0.94 4.20 3.13
C TYR A 55 -0.98 3.40 4.45
N GLY A 56 -1.80 2.34 4.46
CA GLY A 56 -1.71 1.26 5.44
C GLY A 56 -0.49 0.36 5.22
N TRP A 57 -0.44 -0.79 5.89
CA TRP A 57 0.71 -1.70 5.82
C TRP A 57 1.07 -2.15 4.40
N CYS A 58 0.08 -2.48 3.56
CA CYS A 58 0.32 -2.82 2.15
C CYS A 58 0.86 -1.63 1.36
N GLY A 59 0.22 -0.46 1.48
CA GLY A 59 0.59 0.75 0.74
C GLY A 59 2.03 1.19 1.04
N ARG A 60 2.43 1.16 2.32
CA ARG A 60 3.82 1.41 2.74
C ARG A 60 4.81 0.46 2.09
N GLY A 61 4.46 -0.82 2.02
CA GLY A 61 5.26 -1.85 1.38
C GLY A 61 5.48 -1.61 -0.11
N ILE A 62 4.43 -1.18 -0.81
CA ILE A 62 4.47 -0.87 -2.25
C ILE A 62 5.25 0.42 -2.49
N ALA A 63 4.92 1.49 -1.78
CA ALA A 63 5.54 2.81 -1.93
C ALA A 63 7.07 2.77 -1.70
N ALA A 64 7.51 2.11 -0.63
CA ALA A 64 8.94 1.97 -0.31
C ALA A 64 9.70 1.23 -1.41
N ARG A 65 9.12 0.17 -1.98
CA ARG A 65 9.77 -0.60 -3.04
C ARG A 65 9.75 0.12 -4.38
N ALA A 66 8.64 0.75 -4.75
CA ALA A 66 8.56 1.55 -5.97
C ALA A 66 9.63 2.65 -5.97
N LYS A 67 9.77 3.38 -4.85
CA LYS A 67 10.85 4.36 -4.65
C LYS A 67 12.25 3.72 -4.68
N GLY A 68 12.42 2.56 -4.06
CA GLY A 68 13.67 1.79 -4.13
C GLY A 68 14.05 1.35 -5.56
N MET A 69 13.05 1.21 -6.45
CA MET A 69 13.24 0.93 -7.88
C MET A 69 13.35 2.21 -8.73
N GLY A 70 13.43 3.38 -8.10
CA GLY A 70 13.63 4.68 -8.78
C GLY A 70 12.35 5.32 -9.33
N ALA A 71 11.17 4.89 -8.90
CA ALA A 71 9.92 5.58 -9.25
C ALA A 71 9.73 6.86 -8.44
N ASP A 72 9.04 7.83 -9.03
CA ASP A 72 8.41 8.94 -8.31
C ASP A 72 7.06 8.48 -7.78
N VAL A 73 6.90 8.47 -6.45
CA VAL A 73 5.75 7.85 -5.80
C VAL A 73 4.80 8.92 -5.27
N ILE A 74 3.55 8.82 -5.70
CA ILE A 74 2.42 9.57 -5.17
C ILE A 74 1.59 8.64 -4.29
N VAL A 75 1.19 9.11 -3.12
CA VAL A 75 0.26 8.44 -2.22
C VAL A 75 -1.05 9.22 -2.20
N THR A 76 -2.17 8.50 -2.27
CA THR A 76 -3.50 9.08 -2.01
C THR A 76 -4.03 8.47 -0.71
N GLU A 77 -4.50 9.30 0.22
CA GLU A 77 -4.99 8.84 1.53
C GLU A 77 -6.17 9.68 1.99
N VAL A 78 -7.11 9.01 2.65
CA VAL A 78 -8.27 9.63 3.30
C VAL A 78 -8.01 9.89 4.79
N ASP A 79 -7.09 9.14 5.39
CA ASP A 79 -6.65 9.35 6.77
C ASP A 79 -5.53 10.41 6.79
N PRO A 80 -5.75 11.60 7.37
CA PRO A 80 -4.78 12.69 7.32
C PRO A 80 -3.48 12.35 8.06
N LEU A 81 -3.53 11.49 9.10
CA LEU A 81 -2.33 11.09 9.82
C LEU A 81 -1.45 10.21 8.94
N LYS A 82 -2.04 9.25 8.24
CA LYS A 82 -1.31 8.38 7.31
C LYS A 82 -0.82 9.14 6.08
N GLY A 83 -1.60 10.11 5.61
CA GLY A 83 -1.18 11.04 4.56
C GLY A 83 0.06 11.83 5.00
N LEU A 84 0.07 12.35 6.23
CA LEU A 84 1.24 13.04 6.80
C LEU A 84 2.45 12.11 6.91
N GLU A 85 2.27 10.87 7.37
CA GLU A 85 3.35 9.88 7.41
C GLU A 85 3.94 9.60 6.03
N ALA A 86 3.10 9.50 4.99
CA ALA A 86 3.58 9.32 3.62
C ALA A 86 4.50 10.48 3.18
N VAL A 87 4.14 11.71 3.54
CA VAL A 87 4.98 12.89 3.27
C VAL A 87 6.29 12.82 4.05
N MET A 88 6.27 12.40 5.32
CA MET A 88 7.48 12.24 6.13
C MET A 88 8.41 11.13 5.60
N ASP A 89 7.85 10.07 5.01
CA ASP A 89 8.60 9.03 4.30
C ASP A 89 9.11 9.48 2.91
N GLY A 90 8.82 10.74 2.53
CA GLY A 90 9.31 11.40 1.32
C GLY A 90 8.53 11.04 0.07
N PHE A 91 7.21 10.83 0.19
CA PHE A 91 6.28 10.64 -0.91
C PHE A 91 5.41 11.89 -1.12
N ARG A 92 4.94 12.12 -2.35
CA ARG A 92 3.94 13.17 -2.61
C ARG A 92 2.58 12.68 -2.13
N ALA A 93 1.83 13.49 -1.39
CA ALA A 93 0.45 13.17 -1.01
C ALA A 93 -0.51 14.11 -1.71
N MET A 94 -1.47 13.58 -2.47
CA MET A 94 -2.50 14.38 -3.15
C MET A 94 -3.78 13.56 -3.42
N PRO A 95 -4.91 14.22 -3.75
CA PRO A 95 -6.13 13.53 -4.18
C PRO A 95 -5.92 12.74 -5.47
N MET A 96 -6.72 11.69 -5.68
CA MET A 96 -6.61 10.83 -6.86
C MET A 96 -6.92 11.59 -8.15
N GLU A 97 -7.83 12.56 -8.10
CA GLU A 97 -8.21 13.41 -9.22
C GLU A 97 -7.04 14.23 -9.76
N ASP A 98 -6.10 14.59 -8.89
CA ASP A 98 -4.88 15.31 -9.26
C ASP A 98 -3.78 14.34 -9.68
N ALA A 99 -3.64 13.21 -8.96
CA ALA A 99 -2.68 12.17 -9.32
C ALA A 99 -2.93 11.58 -10.72
N ALA A 100 -4.19 11.47 -11.15
CA ALA A 100 -4.57 10.93 -12.46
C ALA A 100 -4.17 11.82 -13.65
N LYS A 101 -3.79 13.08 -13.40
CA LYS A 101 -3.36 14.04 -14.43
C LYS A 101 -1.85 14.04 -14.67
N VAL A 102 -1.10 13.36 -13.81
CA VAL A 102 0.37 13.26 -13.83
C VAL A 102 0.77 12.01 -14.61
#